data_AF-A0A9E3NMY4-F1
#
_entry.id   AF-A0A9E3NMY4-F1
#
_cell.length_a   1.000
_cell.length_b   1.000
_cell.length_c   1.000
_cell.angle_alpha   90.00
_cell.angle_beta   90.00
_cell.angle_gamma   90.00
#
_symmetry.space_group_name_H-M   'P 1'
#
loop_
_entity.id
_entity.type
_entity.pdbx_description
1 polymer ?
#
loop_
_entity_poly.entity_id
_entity_poly.type
_entity_poly.pdbx_seq_one_letter_code
_entity_poly.pdbx_strand_id
1 'polypeptide(L)'
;MAKMQLIRVFLLVLLPFTLSAQKIKYKEVFTLLSTKQYELAEPFLRKYIIENGSKAEPSSYLFMGIIYHEKTAKDDVLKQTEGSITNIDSALYFLDLAYKNINEKEFKGSSKDYYAMYSKRDLRSGEFGAKLSDVQFDIEKRVSTLKERKDMISRTKHYFSQAEDLYKRSHNLYTVLQKAFPAERELYLRADEEVLKKLSTLSVRFDSCTKAFENYKISAGNLGKTGYNHTWNLIEIKSFREDGVTMVDFYTNELQVWNYKKFADQAIGTINQEIRPLQDNLVKYDIEINKLREKLKSDSVSVTSDLTKLVDNLLGEKLKKFDPDPMPMLVMAVKVADLEYKSALIDHKKNNALHDVHVQLAQTERELKALRKLDSLTTRLVAVNVDEESLNYSHFVSNTYNSAAILKAYIKTAKEYADREKRVKEAELLTRKNAMNWVTIASDSVPASEGVSSVRFRTLALEKEKYVAGLDAKDSLSLSGYFYTITPSRIPDVKVNFQVDKSFAKASDLGSIRGLATRDEGDHIYFVLVFRSAPLEGKYKASLAKIYRSDGLSWNHNFSFDFAPEGIEYRQDTGELIVKSGELIVIVDKSGKIKQS
;
A
#
# COMPACT_ATOMS: atom_id res chain seq x y z
N MET A 1 -36.04 99.47 -27.39
CA MET A 1 -35.46 98.32 -26.64
C MET A 1 -35.16 98.71 -25.19
N ALA A 2 -36.19 99.06 -24.40
CA ALA A 2 -36.03 99.35 -22.96
C ALA A 2 -37.17 98.79 -22.08
N LYS A 3 -38.23 98.22 -22.69
CA LYS A 3 -39.35 97.59 -21.97
C LYS A 3 -39.19 96.09 -21.73
N MET A 4 -38.23 95.43 -22.38
CA MET A 4 -38.05 93.97 -22.32
C MET A 4 -36.97 93.51 -21.31
N GLN A 5 -36.24 94.46 -20.70
CA GLN A 5 -35.27 94.16 -19.63
C GLN A 5 -35.84 94.36 -18.22
N LEU A 6 -36.90 95.15 -18.03
CA LEU A 6 -37.56 95.28 -16.73
C LEU A 6 -38.32 94.01 -16.31
N ILE A 7 -38.84 93.24 -17.27
CA ILE A 7 -39.59 92.00 -16.99
C ILE A 7 -38.66 90.84 -16.61
N ARG A 8 -37.41 90.83 -17.08
CA ARG A 8 -36.41 89.81 -16.70
C ARG A 8 -35.77 90.07 -15.33
N VAL A 9 -35.74 91.31 -14.85
CA VAL A 9 -35.24 91.65 -13.51
C VAL A 9 -36.34 91.49 -12.45
N PHE A 10 -37.62 91.72 -12.82
CA PHE A 10 -38.75 91.50 -11.90
C PHE A 10 -39.07 90.00 -11.67
N LEU A 11 -38.74 89.12 -12.61
CA LEU A 11 -38.93 87.67 -12.48
C LEU A 11 -37.81 86.95 -11.70
N LEU A 12 -36.73 87.65 -11.35
CA LEU A 12 -35.56 87.07 -10.65
C LEU A 12 -35.48 87.46 -9.16
N VAL A 13 -36.40 88.31 -8.68
CA VAL A 13 -36.46 88.83 -7.31
C VAL A 13 -37.69 88.31 -6.53
N LEU A 14 -38.60 87.61 -7.20
CA LEU A 14 -39.77 86.98 -6.58
C LEU A 14 -39.69 85.46 -6.76
N LEU A 15 -38.78 84.80 -6.02
CA LEU A 15 -38.92 83.44 -5.48
C LEU A 15 -37.61 82.93 -4.83
N PRO A 16 -37.16 83.45 -3.69
CA PRO A 16 -36.81 82.55 -2.61
C PRO A 16 -38.15 82.18 -1.95
N PHE A 17 -38.83 81.14 -2.45
CA PHE A 17 -39.55 80.33 -1.47
C PHE A 17 -38.44 79.74 -0.60
N THR A 18 -38.11 80.46 0.47
CA THR A 18 -37.85 79.80 1.73
C THR A 18 -39.01 78.81 1.87
N LEU A 19 -38.72 77.53 1.60
CA LEU A 19 -39.40 76.44 2.28
C LEU A 19 -39.17 76.73 3.76
N SER A 20 -39.99 77.61 4.33
CA SER A 20 -40.18 77.69 5.76
C SER A 20 -40.61 76.29 6.12
N ALA A 21 -39.67 75.52 6.68
CA ALA A 21 -39.93 74.20 7.20
C ALA A 21 -41.16 74.35 8.11
N GLN A 22 -42.31 73.87 7.62
CA GLN A 22 -43.55 73.94 8.35
C GLN A 22 -43.30 73.19 9.65
N LYS A 23 -43.31 73.92 10.78
CA LYS A 23 -42.99 73.35 12.09
C LYS A 23 -43.93 72.17 12.31
N ILE A 24 -43.36 70.96 12.34
CA ILE A 24 -44.14 69.72 12.37
C ILE A 24 -44.92 69.73 13.69
N LYS A 25 -46.25 69.64 13.60
CA LYS A 25 -47.10 69.54 14.79
C LYS A 25 -47.17 68.07 15.21
N TYR A 26 -46.96 67.80 16.50
CA TYR A 26 -47.00 66.43 17.02
C TYR A 26 -48.32 65.71 16.71
N LYS A 27 -49.45 66.43 16.76
CA LYS A 27 -50.78 65.89 16.43
C LYS A 27 -50.86 65.29 15.03
N GLU A 28 -50.16 65.87 14.05
CA GLU A 28 -50.13 65.35 12.67
C GLU A 28 -49.34 64.04 12.62
N VAL A 29 -48.17 63.98 13.27
CA VAL A 29 -47.37 62.75 13.39
C VAL A 29 -48.13 61.66 14.15
N PHE A 30 -48.87 62.03 15.20
CA PHE A 30 -49.62 61.09 16.03
C PHE A 30 -50.72 60.36 15.25
N THR A 31 -51.32 60.95 14.22
CA THR A 31 -52.31 60.25 13.37
C THR A 31 -51.72 59.02 12.67
N LEU A 32 -50.45 59.08 12.26
CA LEU A 32 -49.72 57.95 11.69
C LEU A 32 -49.33 56.92 12.76
N LEU A 33 -48.98 57.39 13.96
CA LEU A 33 -48.61 56.54 15.09
C LEU A 33 -49.80 55.75 15.65
N SER A 34 -50.97 56.39 15.78
CA SER A 34 -52.19 55.75 16.28
C SER A 34 -52.75 54.70 15.32
N THR A 35 -52.47 54.85 14.03
CA THR A 35 -52.79 53.87 12.97
C THR A 35 -51.68 52.84 12.72
N LYS A 36 -50.62 52.84 13.56
CA LYS A 36 -49.46 51.92 13.49
C LYS A 36 -48.68 51.97 12.17
N GLN A 37 -48.73 53.09 11.45
CA GLN A 37 -47.94 53.31 10.23
C GLN A 37 -46.52 53.76 10.58
N TYR A 38 -45.80 52.93 11.34
CA TYR A 38 -44.54 53.28 11.99
C TYR A 38 -43.42 53.61 11.01
N GLU A 39 -43.33 52.91 9.87
CA GLU A 39 -42.32 53.16 8.84
C GLU A 39 -42.47 54.55 8.21
N LEU A 40 -43.72 54.99 8.00
CA LEU A 40 -44.03 56.32 7.47
C LEU A 40 -43.88 57.40 8.55
N ALA A 41 -44.22 57.08 9.81
CA ALA A 41 -44.18 58.03 10.92
C ALA A 41 -42.76 58.35 11.41
N GLU A 42 -41.84 57.38 11.36
CA GLU A 42 -40.49 57.51 11.91
C GLU A 42 -39.72 58.77 11.44
N PRO A 43 -39.57 59.07 10.14
CA PRO A 43 -38.78 60.24 9.70
C PRO A 43 -39.36 61.55 10.24
N PHE A 44 -40.70 61.67 10.29
CA PHE A 44 -41.37 62.85 10.84
C PHE A 44 -41.24 62.93 12.36
N LEU A 45 -41.35 61.80 13.06
CA LEU A 45 -41.21 61.73 14.51
C LEU A 45 -39.78 62.06 14.96
N ARG A 46 -38.77 61.54 14.25
CA ARG A 46 -37.36 61.84 14.50
C ARG A 46 -37.09 63.33 14.33
N LYS A 47 -37.55 63.91 13.22
CA LYS A 47 -37.40 65.35 12.96
C LYS A 47 -38.09 66.19 14.03
N TYR A 48 -39.31 65.82 14.43
CA TYR A 48 -40.04 66.49 15.51
C TYR A 48 -39.28 66.47 16.84
N ILE A 49 -38.73 65.32 17.25
CA ILE A 49 -37.96 65.20 18.50
C ILE A 49 -36.70 66.09 18.46
N ILE A 50 -35.98 66.10 17.33
CA ILE A 50 -34.77 66.91 17.16
C ILE A 50 -35.09 68.40 17.23
N GLU A 51 -36.14 68.86 16.54
CA GLU A 51 -36.52 70.28 16.48
C GLU A 51 -37.03 70.83 17.81
N ASN A 52 -37.64 69.99 18.65
CA ASN A 52 -38.26 70.42 19.91
C ASN A 52 -37.42 70.09 21.15
N GLY A 53 -36.42 69.21 21.06
CA GLY A 53 -35.50 68.89 22.15
C GLY A 53 -36.22 68.52 23.44
N SER A 54 -35.85 69.14 24.57
CA SER A 54 -36.50 68.93 25.87
C SER A 54 -37.96 69.41 25.97
N LYS A 55 -38.48 70.08 24.93
CA LYS A 55 -39.88 70.52 24.83
C LYS A 55 -40.74 69.58 23.98
N ALA A 56 -40.20 68.47 23.50
CA ALA A 56 -40.98 67.48 22.77
C ALA A 56 -42.03 66.84 23.69
N GLU A 57 -43.21 66.51 23.15
CA GLU A 57 -44.26 65.78 23.88
C GLU A 57 -43.70 64.44 24.40
N PRO A 58 -43.82 64.09 25.69
CA PRO A 58 -43.22 62.85 26.22
C PRO A 58 -43.69 61.56 25.56
N SER A 59 -44.92 61.53 25.04
CA SER A 59 -45.45 60.44 24.21
C SER A 59 -44.66 60.23 22.91
N SER A 60 -44.00 61.26 22.37
CA SER A 60 -43.14 61.13 21.19
C SER A 60 -41.94 60.20 21.43
N TYR A 61 -41.34 60.24 22.62
CA TYR A 61 -40.26 59.32 23.01
C TYR A 61 -40.80 57.88 23.15
N LEU A 62 -41.99 57.71 23.73
CA LEU A 62 -42.62 56.40 23.85
C LEU A 62 -42.84 55.75 22.47
N PHE A 63 -43.41 56.49 21.52
CA PHE A 63 -43.62 55.97 20.17
C PHE A 63 -42.31 55.73 19.42
N MET A 64 -41.28 56.57 19.61
CA MET A 64 -39.97 56.30 19.02
C MET A 64 -39.35 55.01 19.58
N GLY A 65 -39.48 54.77 20.89
CA GLY A 65 -39.08 53.52 21.53
C GLY A 65 -39.84 52.30 20.98
N ILE A 66 -41.14 52.44 20.73
CA ILE A 66 -41.97 51.39 20.09
C ILE A 66 -41.52 51.11 18.66
N ILE A 67 -41.27 52.14 17.84
CA ILE A 67 -40.81 51.98 16.46
C ILE A 67 -39.48 51.20 16.43
N TYR A 68 -38.52 51.61 17.26
CA TYR A 68 -37.25 50.91 17.34
C TYR A 68 -37.40 49.48 17.84
N HIS A 69 -38.26 49.23 18.84
CA HIS A 69 -38.57 47.86 19.28
C HIS A 69 -39.10 47.02 18.11
N GLU A 70 -40.05 47.52 17.31
CA GLU A 70 -40.57 46.77 16.17
C GLU A 70 -39.51 46.46 15.10
N LYS A 71 -38.54 47.36 14.88
CA LYS A 71 -37.42 47.09 13.97
C LYS A 71 -36.58 45.89 14.41
N THR A 72 -36.37 45.70 15.71
CA THR A 72 -35.62 44.54 16.25
C THR A 72 -36.27 43.18 15.97
N ALA A 73 -37.57 43.18 15.63
CA ALA A 73 -38.29 41.96 15.25
C ALA A 73 -38.16 41.64 13.75
N LYS A 74 -37.75 42.61 12.92
CA LYS A 74 -37.57 42.47 11.47
C LYS A 74 -36.13 42.15 11.08
N ASP A 75 -35.17 42.51 11.90
CA ASP A 75 -33.75 42.29 11.62
C ASP A 75 -33.38 40.79 11.65
N ASP A 76 -32.51 40.37 10.72
CA ASP A 76 -31.91 39.04 10.74
C ASP A 76 -30.91 38.92 11.90
N VAL A 77 -31.21 38.04 12.84
CA VAL A 77 -30.44 37.96 14.10
C VAL A 77 -28.99 37.52 13.88
N LEU A 78 -28.69 36.78 12.82
CA LEU A 78 -27.35 36.25 12.54
C LEU A 78 -26.55 37.12 11.57
N LYS A 79 -27.22 37.69 10.55
CA LYS A 79 -26.59 38.56 9.54
C LYS A 79 -26.55 40.02 9.95
N GLN A 80 -27.57 40.49 10.67
CA GLN A 80 -27.77 41.88 11.09
C GLN A 80 -27.73 42.02 12.61
N THR A 81 -26.89 41.23 13.29
CA THR A 81 -26.78 41.24 14.76
C THR A 81 -26.48 42.64 15.30
N GLU A 82 -25.53 43.37 14.72
CA GLU A 82 -25.13 44.70 15.18
C GLU A 82 -26.24 45.74 14.99
N GLY A 83 -26.94 45.67 13.83
CA GLY A 83 -28.12 46.49 13.56
C GLY A 83 -29.26 46.20 14.55
N SER A 84 -29.52 44.93 14.85
CA SER A 84 -30.50 44.51 15.85
C SER A 84 -30.18 45.07 17.23
N ILE A 85 -28.92 44.97 17.67
CA ILE A 85 -28.47 45.48 18.97
C ILE A 85 -28.58 47.00 19.02
N THR A 86 -28.22 47.70 17.95
CA THR A 86 -28.32 49.17 17.85
C THR A 86 -29.79 49.64 17.88
N ASN A 87 -30.69 48.91 17.23
CA ASN A 87 -32.12 49.14 17.31
C ASN A 87 -32.65 48.91 18.74
N ILE A 88 -32.18 47.87 19.45
CA ILE A 88 -32.52 47.64 20.86
C ILE A 88 -32.01 48.78 21.73
N ASP A 89 -30.75 49.20 21.59
CA ASP A 89 -30.16 50.27 22.39
C ASP A 89 -30.87 51.61 22.16
N SER A 90 -31.27 51.89 20.91
CA SER A 90 -32.11 53.04 20.58
C SER A 90 -33.50 52.95 21.23
N ALA A 91 -34.14 51.77 21.19
CA ALA A 91 -35.42 51.55 21.86
C ALA A 91 -35.33 51.78 23.37
N LEU A 92 -34.30 51.22 24.02
CA LEU A 92 -34.04 51.37 25.45
C LEU A 92 -33.81 52.83 25.84
N TYR A 93 -33.03 53.58 25.03
CA TYR A 93 -32.79 55.00 25.25
C TYR A 93 -34.09 55.82 25.22
N PHE A 94 -34.92 55.63 24.18
CA PHE A 94 -36.17 56.38 24.05
C PHE A 94 -37.23 55.97 25.09
N LEU A 95 -37.27 54.70 25.50
CA LEU A 95 -38.15 54.23 26.57
C LEU A 95 -37.73 54.78 27.95
N ASP A 96 -36.43 54.91 28.22
CA ASP A 96 -35.92 55.57 29.45
C ASP A 96 -36.28 57.06 29.48
N LEU A 97 -36.15 57.77 28.35
CA LEU A 97 -36.63 59.14 28.23
C LEU A 97 -38.14 59.24 28.45
N ALA A 98 -38.93 58.33 27.87
CA ALA A 98 -40.37 58.29 28.07
C ALA A 98 -40.71 58.06 29.55
N TYR A 99 -40.11 57.07 30.19
CA TYR A 99 -40.34 56.76 31.61
C TYR A 99 -40.07 57.95 32.54
N LYS A 100 -38.98 58.70 32.29
CA LYS A 100 -38.60 59.88 33.09
C LYS A 100 -39.50 61.09 32.88
N ASN A 101 -40.06 61.26 31.68
CA ASN A 101 -40.81 62.46 31.31
C ASN A 101 -42.34 62.29 31.38
N ILE A 102 -42.87 61.06 31.34
CA ILE A 102 -44.29 60.76 31.51
C ILE A 102 -44.60 60.67 33.01
N ASN A 103 -45.13 61.75 33.57
CA ASN A 103 -45.45 61.89 34.99
C ASN A 103 -46.88 62.43 35.19
N GLU A 104 -47.35 62.50 36.43
CA GLU A 104 -48.72 62.95 36.74
C GLU A 104 -49.05 64.37 36.24
N LYS A 105 -48.05 65.23 36.05
CA LYS A 105 -48.25 66.59 35.52
C LYS A 105 -48.52 66.56 34.03
N GLU A 106 -47.80 65.72 33.29
CA GLU A 106 -47.99 65.52 31.85
C GLU A 106 -49.26 64.72 31.55
N PHE A 107 -49.58 63.72 32.38
CA PHE A 107 -50.70 62.81 32.16
C PHE A 107 -52.07 63.42 32.54
N LYS A 108 -52.36 64.64 32.08
CA LYS A 108 -53.59 65.41 32.34
C LYS A 108 -54.10 66.10 31.07
N GLY A 109 -55.40 66.41 31.06
CA GLY A 109 -56.03 67.14 29.94
C GLY A 109 -55.93 66.41 28.60
N SER A 110 -55.71 67.16 27.51
CA SER A 110 -55.65 66.65 26.13
C SER A 110 -54.46 65.74 25.82
N SER A 111 -53.43 65.70 26.67
CA SER A 111 -52.28 64.81 26.46
C SER A 111 -52.61 63.33 26.70
N LYS A 112 -53.70 63.04 27.44
CA LYS A 112 -54.19 61.67 27.64
C LYS A 112 -54.60 60.98 26.34
N ASP A 113 -55.05 61.74 25.34
CA ASP A 113 -55.46 61.21 24.04
C ASP A 113 -54.30 60.51 23.32
N TYR A 114 -53.05 60.92 23.58
CA TYR A 114 -51.86 60.31 23.01
C TYR A 114 -51.55 58.90 23.57
N TYR A 115 -52.18 58.53 24.69
CA TYR A 115 -52.02 57.24 25.34
C TYR A 115 -53.25 56.33 25.15
N ALA A 116 -54.12 56.64 24.19
CA ALA A 116 -55.33 55.88 23.91
C ALA A 116 -55.09 54.37 23.69
N MET A 117 -53.89 53.97 23.25
CA MET A 117 -53.50 52.56 23.10
C MET A 117 -53.47 51.77 24.42
N TYR A 118 -53.47 52.46 25.57
CA TYR A 118 -53.55 51.88 26.91
C TYR A 118 -54.93 51.98 27.54
N SER A 119 -55.93 52.46 26.80
CA SER A 119 -57.29 52.64 27.33
C SER A 119 -57.92 51.29 27.67
N LYS A 120 -58.33 51.14 28.94
CA LYS A 120 -59.02 49.96 29.45
C LYS A 120 -60.29 50.39 30.17
N ARG A 121 -61.28 49.49 30.26
CA ARG A 121 -62.48 49.70 31.06
C ARG A 121 -62.10 49.64 32.53
N ASP A 122 -62.32 50.73 33.26
CA ASP A 122 -62.16 50.73 34.71
C ASP A 122 -63.27 49.88 35.34
N LEU A 123 -62.89 48.86 36.12
CA LEU A 123 -63.83 47.92 36.76
C LEU A 123 -64.70 48.59 37.83
N ARG A 124 -64.27 49.74 38.37
CA ARG A 124 -64.95 50.47 39.45
C ARG A 124 -65.87 51.58 38.92
N SER A 125 -65.48 52.31 37.87
CA SER A 125 -66.28 53.40 37.30
C SER A 125 -66.99 53.06 35.99
N GLY A 126 -66.60 51.98 35.32
CA GLY A 126 -67.16 51.57 34.02
C GLY A 126 -66.67 52.42 32.83
N GLU A 127 -65.93 53.50 33.07
CA GLU A 127 -65.38 54.39 32.05
C GLU A 127 -64.12 53.80 31.39
N PHE A 128 -63.94 54.10 30.10
CA PHE A 128 -62.71 53.77 29.39
C PHE A 128 -61.70 54.89 29.52
N GLY A 129 -60.49 54.56 29.97
CA GLY A 129 -59.40 55.52 30.05
C GLY A 129 -58.05 54.86 30.22
N ALA A 130 -56.99 55.56 29.82
CA ALA A 130 -55.62 55.14 30.11
C ALA A 130 -55.24 55.57 31.54
N LYS A 131 -54.55 54.70 32.28
CA LYS A 131 -53.95 55.03 33.58
C LYS A 131 -52.44 55.17 33.44
N LEU A 132 -51.84 56.12 34.15
CA LEU A 132 -50.39 56.33 34.14
C LEU A 132 -49.63 55.05 34.54
N SER A 133 -50.14 54.31 35.52
CA SER A 133 -49.57 53.03 35.96
C SER A 133 -49.54 51.97 34.87
N ASP A 134 -50.54 51.94 33.98
CA ASP A 134 -50.55 51.01 32.83
C ASP A 134 -49.45 51.37 31.81
N VAL A 135 -49.24 52.66 31.57
CA VAL A 135 -48.19 53.16 30.65
C VAL A 135 -46.80 52.86 31.20
N GLN A 136 -46.56 53.19 32.48
CA GLN A 136 -45.28 52.94 33.14
C GLN A 136 -44.97 51.44 33.20
N PHE A 137 -45.96 50.61 33.56
CA PHE A 137 -45.82 49.16 33.57
C PHE A 137 -45.50 48.59 32.18
N ASP A 138 -46.13 49.08 31.11
CA ASP A 138 -45.80 48.65 29.75
C ASP A 138 -44.37 49.05 29.35
N ILE A 139 -43.93 50.27 29.70
CA ILE A 139 -42.55 50.71 29.46
C ILE A 139 -41.55 49.81 30.20
N GLU A 140 -41.76 49.55 31.49
CA GLU A 140 -40.91 48.66 32.28
C GLU A 140 -40.85 47.26 31.68
N LYS A 141 -42.01 46.70 31.31
CA LYS A 141 -42.10 45.38 30.66
C LYS A 141 -41.34 45.34 29.34
N ARG A 142 -41.47 46.38 28.50
CA ARG A 142 -40.74 46.49 27.22
C ARG A 142 -39.23 46.60 27.45
N VAL A 143 -38.80 47.41 28.42
CA VAL A 143 -37.38 47.55 28.78
C VAL A 143 -36.79 46.21 29.23
N SER A 144 -37.47 45.49 30.13
CA SER A 144 -37.05 44.14 30.57
C SER A 144 -36.96 43.17 29.39
N THR A 145 -38.01 43.11 28.55
CA THR A 145 -38.04 42.23 27.36
C THR A 145 -36.91 42.54 26.38
N LEU A 146 -36.62 43.83 26.13
CA LEU A 146 -35.57 44.26 25.21
C LEU A 146 -34.17 43.93 25.74
N LYS A 147 -33.93 44.10 27.05
CA LYS A 147 -32.66 43.70 27.68
C LYS A 147 -32.43 42.20 27.57
N GLU A 148 -33.42 41.40 27.92
CA GLU A 148 -33.36 39.93 27.79
C GLU A 148 -33.12 39.51 26.34
N ARG A 149 -33.84 40.12 25.39
CA ARG A 149 -33.66 39.87 23.96
C ARG A 149 -32.25 40.24 23.48
N LYS A 150 -31.68 41.37 23.89
CA LYS A 150 -30.30 41.78 23.55
C LYS A 150 -29.28 40.73 23.99
N ASP A 151 -29.42 40.24 25.21
CA ASP A 151 -28.53 39.21 25.75
C ASP A 151 -28.67 37.88 24.99
N MET A 152 -29.92 37.49 24.65
CA MET A 152 -30.19 36.29 23.85
C MET A 152 -29.62 36.38 22.43
N ILE A 153 -29.78 37.52 21.75
CA ILE A 153 -29.21 37.77 20.42
C ILE A 153 -27.69 37.67 20.47
N SER A 154 -27.07 38.31 21.46
CA SER A 154 -25.60 38.32 21.63
C SER A 154 -25.06 36.91 21.89
N ARG A 155 -25.69 36.13 22.77
CA ARG A 155 -25.34 34.72 23.02
C ARG A 155 -25.52 33.85 21.78
N THR A 156 -26.63 34.02 21.07
CA THR A 156 -26.93 33.25 19.85
C THR A 156 -25.86 33.50 18.79
N LYS A 157 -25.51 34.76 18.53
CA LYS A 157 -24.44 35.08 17.57
C LYS A 157 -23.08 34.58 18.04
N HIS A 158 -22.76 34.68 19.33
CA HIS A 158 -21.50 34.19 19.88
C HIS A 158 -21.31 32.69 19.59
N TYR A 159 -22.28 31.85 19.96
CA TYR A 159 -22.19 30.40 19.72
C TYR A 159 -22.21 30.05 18.24
N PHE A 160 -22.99 30.76 17.41
CA PHE A 160 -23.00 30.58 15.97
C PHE A 160 -21.61 30.84 15.35
N SER A 161 -21.01 32.00 15.64
CA SER A 161 -19.68 32.37 15.15
C SER A 161 -18.61 31.43 15.68
N GLN A 162 -18.74 30.96 16.93
CA GLN A 162 -17.82 29.99 17.51
C GLN A 162 -17.88 28.64 16.80
N ALA A 163 -19.08 28.14 16.48
CA ALA A 163 -19.26 26.91 15.73
C ALA A 163 -18.66 27.02 14.33
N GLU A 164 -18.93 28.11 13.61
CA GLU A 164 -18.39 28.40 12.28
C GLU A 164 -16.86 28.48 12.27
N ASP A 165 -16.25 29.22 13.21
CA ASP A 165 -14.79 29.36 13.32
C ASP A 165 -14.12 28.02 13.67
N LEU A 166 -14.67 27.27 14.62
CA LEU A 166 -14.14 25.95 14.97
C LEU A 166 -14.22 24.98 13.79
N TYR A 167 -15.32 24.99 13.03
CA TYR A 167 -15.46 24.19 11.83
C TYR A 167 -14.42 24.57 10.77
N LYS A 168 -14.28 25.87 10.47
CA LYS A 168 -13.29 26.40 9.53
C LYS A 168 -11.87 25.99 9.92
N ARG A 169 -11.53 26.06 11.21
CA ARG A 169 -10.23 25.63 11.72
C ARG A 169 -10.03 24.12 11.67
N SER A 170 -11.08 23.31 11.83
CA SER A 170 -11.01 21.86 11.63
C SER A 170 -10.79 21.52 10.16
N HIS A 171 -11.56 22.14 9.27
CA HIS A 171 -11.39 22.01 7.83
C HIS A 171 -9.97 22.37 7.38
N ASN A 172 -9.44 23.52 7.82
CA ASN A 172 -8.07 23.94 7.49
C ASN A 172 -7.02 22.93 7.96
N LEU A 173 -7.19 22.37 9.17
CA LEU A 173 -6.26 21.36 9.71
C LEU A 173 -6.33 20.05 8.93
N TYR A 174 -7.54 19.62 8.54
CA TYR A 174 -7.72 18.45 7.68
C TYR A 174 -7.07 18.66 6.30
N THR A 175 -7.26 19.82 5.68
CA THR A 175 -6.61 20.18 4.41
C THR A 175 -5.08 20.21 4.52
N VAL A 176 -4.52 20.62 5.67
CA VAL A 176 -3.07 20.52 5.93
C VAL A 176 -2.62 19.07 5.96
N LEU A 177 -3.37 18.16 6.58
CA LEU A 177 -3.07 16.73 6.56
C LEU A 177 -3.15 16.16 5.13
N GLN A 178 -4.18 16.49 4.36
CA GLN A 178 -4.31 16.07 2.95
C GLN A 178 -3.15 16.56 2.08
N LYS A 179 -2.63 17.78 2.32
CA LYS A 179 -1.48 18.30 1.57
C LYS A 179 -0.16 17.63 1.96
N ALA A 180 -0.04 17.18 3.21
CA ALA A 180 1.17 16.50 3.69
C ALA A 180 1.31 15.06 3.16
N PHE A 181 0.19 14.40 2.83
CA PHE A 181 0.18 12.99 2.42
C PHE A 181 -0.50 12.80 1.05
N PRO A 182 0.18 12.17 0.07
CA PRO A 182 -0.37 11.93 -1.27
C PRO A 182 -1.66 11.10 -1.26
N ALA A 183 -1.72 10.06 -0.44
CA ALA A 183 -2.91 9.24 -0.24
C ALA A 183 -3.01 8.75 1.22
N GLU A 184 -4.07 7.98 1.49
CA GLU A 184 -4.37 7.42 2.80
C GLU A 184 -3.31 6.40 3.26
N ARG A 185 -2.73 5.64 2.31
CA ARG A 185 -1.60 4.75 2.57
C ARG A 185 -0.44 5.50 3.23
N GLU A 186 -0.02 6.62 2.65
CA GLU A 186 1.10 7.40 3.18
C GLU A 186 0.74 8.07 4.51
N LEU A 187 -0.51 8.52 4.70
CA LEU A 187 -0.98 9.03 6.00
C LEU A 187 -0.75 7.98 7.10
N TYR A 188 -1.13 6.72 6.85
CA TYR A 188 -0.99 5.65 7.84
C TYR A 188 0.44 5.21 8.03
N LEU A 189 1.16 4.91 6.95
CA LEU A 189 2.51 4.35 7.05
C LEU A 189 3.54 5.37 7.57
N ARG A 190 3.38 6.65 7.24
CA ARG A 190 4.27 7.74 7.68
C ARG A 190 3.83 8.40 8.98
N ALA A 191 2.77 7.91 9.63
CA ALA A 191 2.24 8.52 10.85
C ALA A 191 3.27 8.49 11.98
N ASP A 192 3.60 9.66 12.51
CA ASP A 192 4.42 9.86 13.69
C ASP A 192 3.60 10.51 14.83
N GLU A 193 4.28 10.87 15.92
CA GLU A 193 3.65 11.57 17.05
C GLU A 193 3.08 12.95 16.66
N GLU A 194 3.68 13.63 15.69
CA GLU A 194 3.18 14.93 15.21
C GLU A 194 1.86 14.76 14.45
N VAL A 195 1.76 13.73 13.60
CA VAL A 195 0.53 13.35 12.89
C VAL A 195 -0.56 12.98 13.88
N LEU A 196 -0.26 12.15 14.89
CA LEU A 196 -1.23 11.80 15.94
C LEU A 196 -1.71 13.03 16.72
N LYS A 197 -0.81 13.97 17.04
CA LYS A 197 -1.19 15.22 17.69
C LYS A 197 -2.11 16.08 16.81
N LYS A 198 -1.86 16.15 15.50
CA LYS A 198 -2.73 16.85 14.54
C LYS A 198 -4.09 16.18 14.44
N LEU A 199 -4.16 14.86 14.35
CA LEU A 199 -5.42 14.10 14.34
C LEU A 199 -6.20 14.29 15.65
N SER A 200 -5.53 14.21 16.80
CA SER A 200 -6.17 14.45 18.10
C SER A 200 -6.71 15.88 18.21
N THR A 201 -5.93 16.87 17.75
CA THR A 201 -6.37 18.27 17.69
C THR A 201 -7.59 18.43 16.78
N LEU A 202 -7.62 17.74 15.64
CA LEU A 202 -8.75 17.73 14.71
C LEU A 202 -10.01 17.16 15.38
N SER A 203 -9.89 16.02 16.05
CA SER A 203 -10.99 15.38 16.79
C SER A 203 -11.56 16.30 17.88
N VAL A 204 -10.71 16.82 18.77
CA VAL A 204 -11.13 17.68 19.89
C VAL A 204 -11.74 18.99 19.41
N ARG A 205 -11.18 19.59 18.36
CA ARG A 205 -11.70 20.84 17.79
C ARG A 205 -13.08 20.65 17.15
N PHE A 206 -13.28 19.55 16.42
CA PHE A 206 -14.58 19.24 15.84
C PHE A 206 -15.63 18.87 16.90
N ASP A 207 -15.22 18.18 17.96
CA ASP A 207 -16.08 17.92 19.14
C ASP A 207 -16.55 19.23 19.77
N SER A 208 -15.64 20.20 19.91
CA SER A 208 -15.95 21.54 20.41
C SER A 208 -16.89 22.31 19.47
N CYS A 209 -16.72 22.15 18.15
CA CYS A 209 -17.62 22.72 17.14
C CYS A 209 -19.04 22.19 17.31
N THR A 210 -19.20 20.88 17.48
CA THR A 210 -20.50 20.22 17.68
C THR A 210 -21.19 20.76 18.94
N LYS A 211 -20.45 20.88 20.06
CA LYS A 211 -20.95 21.47 21.31
C LYS A 211 -21.35 22.94 21.15
N ALA A 212 -20.55 23.74 20.44
CA ALA A 212 -20.88 25.14 20.16
C ALA A 212 -22.16 25.26 19.31
N PHE A 213 -22.35 24.36 18.35
CA PHE A 213 -23.55 24.30 17.52
C PHE A 213 -24.80 23.90 18.32
N GLU A 214 -24.69 22.94 19.24
CA GLU A 214 -25.77 22.57 20.17
C GLU A 214 -26.19 23.76 21.05
N ASN A 215 -25.21 24.47 21.63
CA ASN A 215 -25.47 25.69 22.42
C ASN A 215 -26.12 26.79 21.58
N TYR A 216 -25.72 26.92 20.31
CA TYR A 216 -26.37 27.80 19.35
C TYR A 216 -27.83 27.39 19.13
N LYS A 217 -28.14 26.11 18.88
CA LYS A 217 -29.53 25.64 18.68
C LYS A 217 -30.41 25.91 19.89
N ILE A 218 -29.90 25.67 21.10
CA ILE A 218 -30.62 25.97 22.35
C ILE A 218 -30.88 27.49 22.45
N SER A 219 -29.87 28.31 22.22
CA SER A 219 -29.98 29.78 22.29
C SER A 219 -30.94 30.35 21.24
N ALA A 220 -30.88 29.84 20.01
CA ALA A 220 -31.79 30.21 18.93
C ALA A 220 -33.23 29.79 19.21
N GLY A 221 -33.44 28.59 19.78
CA GLY A 221 -34.76 28.12 20.20
C GLY A 221 -35.40 29.00 21.26
N ASN A 222 -34.61 29.44 22.25
CA ASN A 222 -35.07 30.36 23.30
C ASN A 222 -35.41 31.77 22.76
N LEU A 223 -34.76 32.21 21.69
CA LEU A 223 -34.99 33.50 21.06
C LEU A 223 -36.30 33.52 20.22
N GLY A 224 -36.78 32.36 19.77
CA GLY A 224 -38.02 32.22 18.98
C GLY A 224 -37.79 32.33 17.48
N LYS A 225 -38.55 33.19 16.78
CA LYS A 225 -38.44 33.33 15.32
C LYS A 225 -37.11 33.98 14.93
N THR A 226 -36.16 33.18 14.48
CA THR A 226 -34.85 33.65 13.98
C THR A 226 -34.77 33.72 12.46
N GLY A 227 -35.74 33.15 11.74
CA GLY A 227 -35.68 32.96 10.29
C GLY A 227 -34.87 31.73 9.85
N TYR A 228 -34.26 31.02 10.80
CA TYR A 228 -33.41 29.86 10.56
C TYR A 228 -33.95 28.61 11.25
N ASN A 229 -33.84 27.47 10.58
CA ASN A 229 -34.08 26.14 11.14
C ASN A 229 -32.89 25.23 10.81
N HIS A 230 -31.73 25.53 11.39
CA HIS A 230 -30.52 24.78 11.11
C HIS A 230 -30.62 23.32 11.57
N THR A 231 -30.49 22.40 10.63
CA THR A 231 -30.31 20.96 10.85
C THR A 231 -28.86 20.59 10.59
N TRP A 232 -28.28 19.77 11.48
CA TRP A 232 -26.87 19.39 11.45
C TRP A 232 -26.75 17.94 11.00
N ASN A 233 -26.35 17.74 9.74
CA ASN A 233 -26.20 16.42 9.15
C ASN A 233 -24.72 16.10 8.96
N LEU A 234 -24.24 15.10 9.69
CA LEU A 234 -22.84 14.67 9.64
C LEU A 234 -22.61 13.74 8.44
N ILE A 235 -21.65 14.12 7.58
CA ILE A 235 -21.22 13.34 6.42
C ILE A 235 -19.89 12.66 6.72
N GLU A 236 -19.80 11.38 6.43
CA GLU A 236 -18.58 10.59 6.62
C GLU A 236 -17.54 10.89 5.54
N ILE A 237 -16.27 10.91 5.94
CA ILE A 237 -15.13 10.98 5.03
C ILE A 237 -14.74 9.54 4.70
N LYS A 238 -14.99 9.12 3.46
CA LYS A 238 -14.65 7.78 2.97
C LYS A 238 -13.38 7.79 2.12
N SER A 239 -13.24 8.83 1.29
CA SER A 239 -12.09 9.06 0.43
C SER A 239 -11.24 10.16 1.06
N PHE A 240 -10.04 9.82 1.55
CA PHE A 240 -9.12 10.79 2.16
C PHE A 240 -8.77 11.96 1.22
N ARG A 241 -8.91 11.81 -0.10
CA ARG A 241 -8.55 12.86 -1.08
C ARG A 241 -9.73 13.67 -1.60
N GLU A 242 -10.89 13.06 -1.70
CA GLU A 242 -12.04 13.69 -2.36
C GLU A 242 -13.00 14.30 -1.33
N ASP A 243 -13.15 13.66 -0.17
CA ASP A 243 -14.08 14.09 0.87
C ASP A 243 -13.44 15.12 1.82
N GLY A 244 -14.27 15.89 2.53
CA GLY A 244 -13.78 16.86 3.53
C GLY A 244 -13.13 18.13 2.96
N VAL A 245 -13.09 18.28 1.63
CA VAL A 245 -12.43 19.42 0.95
C VAL A 245 -13.35 20.62 0.78
N THR A 246 -14.66 20.42 0.75
CA THR A 246 -15.62 21.51 0.56
C THR A 246 -15.95 22.18 1.89
N MET A 247 -15.86 23.52 1.90
CA MET A 247 -16.31 24.34 3.03
C MET A 247 -17.84 24.42 3.02
N VAL A 248 -18.43 24.42 4.22
CA VAL A 248 -19.88 24.45 4.41
C VAL A 248 -20.31 25.88 4.71
N ASP A 249 -21.40 26.32 4.08
CA ASP A 249 -22.03 27.60 4.38
C ASP A 249 -23.00 27.46 5.56
N PHE A 250 -22.64 28.08 6.69
CA PHE A 250 -23.39 28.03 7.95
C PHE A 250 -24.70 28.83 7.93
N TYR A 251 -24.95 29.61 6.89
CA TYR A 251 -26.18 30.41 6.75
C TYR A 251 -27.29 29.68 5.96
N THR A 252 -27.11 28.39 5.67
CA THR A 252 -28.10 27.52 5.03
C THR A 252 -28.80 26.63 6.05
N ASN A 253 -30.12 26.41 5.91
CA ASN A 253 -30.91 25.62 6.87
C ASN A 253 -30.45 24.16 6.96
N GLU A 254 -30.01 23.56 5.86
CA GLU A 254 -29.56 22.16 5.83
C GLU A 254 -28.04 22.09 5.78
N LEU A 255 -27.41 22.03 6.96
CA LEU A 255 -25.96 21.97 7.08
C LEU A 255 -25.45 20.55 6.84
N GLN A 256 -24.74 20.38 5.74
CA GLN A 256 -24.05 19.15 5.36
C GLN A 256 -22.60 19.20 5.83
N VAL A 257 -22.33 18.73 7.05
CA VAL A 257 -21.07 18.96 7.76
C VAL A 257 -20.19 17.71 7.73
N TRP A 258 -18.94 17.84 7.29
CA TRP A 258 -17.99 16.73 7.31
C TRP A 258 -17.62 16.31 8.74
N ASN A 259 -17.70 15.02 9.03
CA ASN A 259 -17.43 14.46 10.35
C ASN A 259 -15.93 14.21 10.57
N TYR A 260 -15.19 15.30 10.77
CA TYR A 260 -13.74 15.23 10.99
C TYR A 260 -13.35 14.46 12.25
N LYS A 261 -14.21 14.45 13.29
CA LYS A 261 -13.98 13.68 14.52
C LYS A 261 -13.96 12.19 14.23
N LYS A 262 -14.98 11.66 13.55
CA LYS A 262 -15.05 10.23 13.21
C LYS A 262 -13.82 9.79 12.41
N PHE A 263 -13.44 10.56 11.38
CA PHE A 263 -12.23 10.31 10.60
C PHE A 263 -10.97 10.28 11.49
N ALA A 264 -10.78 11.32 12.31
CA ALA A 264 -9.60 11.45 13.15
C ALA A 264 -9.50 10.31 14.18
N ASP A 265 -10.59 9.99 14.87
CA ASP A 265 -10.63 8.93 15.88
C ASP A 265 -10.38 7.54 15.25
N GLN A 266 -10.95 7.28 14.06
CA GLN A 266 -10.67 6.06 13.30
C GLN A 266 -9.20 5.98 12.88
N ALA A 267 -8.64 7.06 12.34
CA ALA A 267 -7.25 7.10 11.91
C ALA A 267 -6.28 6.88 13.09
N ILE A 268 -6.53 7.53 14.24
CA ILE A 268 -5.76 7.33 15.48
C ILE A 268 -5.86 5.86 15.93
N GLY A 269 -7.05 5.28 15.89
CA GLY A 269 -7.27 3.87 16.22
C GLY A 269 -6.45 2.93 15.34
N THR A 270 -6.55 3.10 14.01
CA THR A 270 -5.79 2.30 13.03
C THR A 270 -4.27 2.45 13.21
N ILE A 271 -3.77 3.67 13.41
CA ILE A 271 -2.33 3.91 13.61
C ILE A 271 -1.82 3.19 14.87
N ASN A 272 -2.53 3.34 16.00
CA ASN A 272 -2.05 2.80 17.28
C ASN A 272 -2.27 1.30 17.41
N GLN A 273 -3.38 0.76 16.91
CA GLN A 273 -3.77 -0.63 17.11
C GLN A 273 -3.29 -1.56 15.98
N GLU A 274 -3.10 -1.04 14.77
CA GLU A 274 -2.68 -1.84 13.61
C GLU A 274 -1.28 -1.46 13.14
N ILE A 275 -1.02 -0.19 12.79
CA ILE A 275 0.23 0.22 12.14
C ILE A 275 1.45 0.10 13.05
N ARG A 276 1.42 0.67 14.25
CA ARG A 276 2.57 0.62 15.19
C ARG A 276 2.99 -0.81 15.53
N PRO A 277 2.08 -1.72 15.92
CA PRO A 277 2.46 -3.12 16.12
C PRO A 277 3.04 -3.78 14.88
N LEU A 278 2.55 -3.46 13.68
CA LEU A 278 3.13 -3.97 12.43
C LEU A 278 4.57 -3.47 12.24
N GLN A 279 4.82 -2.18 12.45
CA GLN A 279 6.17 -1.60 12.36
C GLN A 279 7.16 -2.26 13.35
N ASP A 280 6.75 -2.52 14.58
CA ASP A 280 7.56 -3.23 15.58
C ASP A 280 7.82 -4.68 15.18
N ASN A 281 6.80 -5.36 14.66
CA ASN A 281 6.92 -6.74 14.21
C ASN A 281 7.85 -6.87 13.00
N LEU A 282 7.90 -5.89 12.10
CA LEU A 282 8.88 -5.89 11.00
C LEU A 282 10.32 -5.87 11.52
N VAL A 283 10.61 -5.03 12.52
CA VAL A 283 11.94 -4.98 13.15
C VAL A 283 12.27 -6.29 13.87
N LYS A 284 11.32 -6.84 14.63
CA LYS A 284 11.49 -8.14 15.31
C LYS A 284 11.76 -9.27 14.32
N TYR A 285 11.01 -9.32 13.23
CA TYR A 285 11.20 -10.33 12.19
C TYR A 285 12.60 -10.25 11.59
N ASP A 286 13.09 -9.04 11.32
CA ASP A 286 14.45 -8.85 10.81
C ASP A 286 15.53 -9.32 11.80
N ILE A 287 15.34 -9.05 13.09
CA ILE A 287 16.22 -9.54 14.15
C ILE A 287 16.28 -11.07 14.14
N GLU A 288 15.13 -11.76 14.01
CA GLU A 288 15.09 -13.22 13.94
C GLU A 288 15.79 -13.76 12.68
N ILE A 289 15.62 -13.13 11.52
CA ILE A 289 16.39 -13.47 10.31
C ILE A 289 17.90 -13.33 10.58
N ASN A 290 18.33 -12.24 11.21
CA ASN A 290 19.75 -12.00 11.48
C ASN A 290 20.32 -13.01 12.49
N LYS A 291 19.54 -13.48 13.48
CA LYS A 291 19.93 -14.58 14.38
C LYS A 291 20.17 -15.88 13.60
N LEU A 292 19.28 -16.22 12.66
CA LEU A 292 19.46 -17.40 11.80
C LEU A 292 20.69 -17.26 10.89
N ARG A 293 20.96 -16.05 10.40
CA ARG A 293 22.18 -15.74 9.63
C ARG A 293 23.44 -15.98 10.45
N GLU A 294 23.47 -15.53 11.70
CA GLU A 294 24.63 -15.73 12.57
C GLU A 294 24.80 -17.21 12.93
N LYS A 295 23.72 -17.92 13.29
CA LYS A 295 23.73 -19.38 13.51
C LYS A 295 24.31 -20.15 12.32
N LEU A 296 23.92 -19.77 11.10
CA LEU A 296 24.44 -20.39 9.88
C LEU A 296 25.96 -20.18 9.73
N LYS A 297 26.47 -19.01 10.10
CA LYS A 297 27.90 -18.69 10.02
C LYS A 297 28.72 -19.35 11.13
N SER A 298 28.25 -19.28 12.38
CA SER A 298 29.00 -19.76 13.55
C SER A 298 28.99 -21.29 13.64
N ASP A 299 27.81 -21.89 13.44
CA ASP A 299 27.62 -23.30 13.75
C ASP A 299 27.77 -24.18 12.50
N SER A 300 27.81 -23.55 11.31
CA SER A 300 27.85 -24.25 10.02
C SER A 300 26.73 -25.30 9.88
N VAL A 301 25.53 -24.94 10.34
CA VAL A 301 24.32 -25.77 10.26
C VAL A 301 23.29 -25.13 9.34
N SER A 302 22.57 -25.97 8.59
CA SER A 302 21.44 -25.59 7.77
C SER A 302 20.27 -25.11 8.64
N VAL A 303 19.64 -24.00 8.26
CA VAL A 303 18.57 -23.36 9.04
C VAL A 303 17.19 -23.50 8.37
N THR A 304 17.02 -24.46 7.46
CA THR A 304 15.81 -24.56 6.63
C THR A 304 14.54 -24.81 7.45
N SER A 305 14.61 -25.62 8.50
CA SER A 305 13.48 -25.90 9.39
C SER A 305 13.09 -24.67 10.23
N ASP A 306 14.08 -23.94 10.75
CA ASP A 306 13.88 -22.71 11.52
C ASP A 306 13.30 -21.59 10.63
N LEU A 307 13.76 -21.49 9.37
CA LEU A 307 13.22 -20.57 8.37
C LEU A 307 11.74 -20.85 8.07
N THR A 308 11.35 -22.11 7.94
CA THR A 308 9.95 -22.49 7.66
C THR A 308 9.03 -21.98 8.78
N LYS A 309 9.41 -22.23 10.04
CA LYS A 309 8.68 -21.73 11.22
C LYS A 309 8.61 -20.21 11.29
N LEU A 310 9.68 -19.52 10.87
CA LEU A 310 9.72 -18.07 10.87
C LEU A 310 8.75 -17.51 9.80
N VAL A 311 8.77 -18.06 8.58
CA VAL A 311 7.89 -17.64 7.48
C VAL A 311 6.41 -17.85 7.80
N ASP A 312 6.05 -18.93 8.48
CA ASP A 312 4.66 -19.21 8.89
C ASP A 312 4.10 -18.15 9.86
N ASN A 313 4.97 -17.43 10.58
CA ASN A 313 4.60 -16.35 11.50
C ASN A 313 4.62 -14.95 10.85
N LEU A 314 4.89 -14.85 9.55
CA LEU A 314 4.97 -13.58 8.84
C LEU A 314 3.58 -12.95 8.71
N LEU A 315 3.37 -11.79 9.34
CA LEU A 315 2.11 -11.03 9.28
C LEU A 315 1.90 -10.26 7.95
N GLY A 316 2.38 -10.81 6.84
CA GLY A 316 2.37 -10.17 5.53
C GLY A 316 0.98 -9.76 5.07
N GLU A 317 -0.03 -10.59 5.35
CA GLU A 317 -1.42 -10.30 4.99
C GLU A 317 -1.99 -9.08 5.72
N LYS A 318 -1.52 -8.78 6.94
CA LYS A 318 -1.95 -7.57 7.66
C LYS A 318 -1.35 -6.30 7.08
N LEU A 319 -0.10 -6.35 6.62
CA LEU A 319 0.55 -5.20 6.00
C LEU A 319 -0.01 -4.93 4.59
N LYS A 320 -0.37 -6.00 3.85
CA LYS A 320 -1.01 -5.91 2.53
C LYS A 320 -2.35 -5.19 2.50
N LYS A 321 -3.04 -5.08 3.65
CA LYS A 321 -4.25 -4.26 3.80
C LYS A 321 -3.98 -2.78 3.51
N PHE A 322 -2.78 -2.30 3.82
CA PHE A 322 -2.38 -0.89 3.67
C PHE A 322 -1.48 -0.66 2.47
N ASP A 323 -0.67 -1.65 2.11
CA ASP A 323 0.25 -1.61 0.98
C ASP A 323 0.31 -2.96 0.27
N PRO A 324 -0.21 -3.09 -0.95
CA PRO A 324 -0.21 -4.34 -1.70
C PRO A 324 1.17 -4.94 -2.00
N ASP A 325 2.23 -4.12 -2.13
CA ASP A 325 3.60 -4.59 -2.41
C ASP A 325 4.62 -3.93 -1.45
N PRO A 326 4.59 -4.31 -0.15
CA PRO A 326 5.34 -3.62 0.87
C PRO A 326 6.83 -3.95 0.78
N MET A 327 7.66 -2.91 0.59
CA MET A 327 9.12 -3.04 0.45
C MET A 327 9.78 -3.87 1.57
N PRO A 328 9.45 -3.72 2.88
CA PRO A 328 10.06 -4.53 3.93
C PRO A 328 9.87 -6.03 3.74
N MET A 329 8.72 -6.47 3.21
CA MET A 329 8.50 -7.90 2.95
C MET A 329 9.40 -8.40 1.83
N LEU A 330 9.61 -7.60 0.78
CA LEU A 330 10.51 -7.96 -0.32
C LEU A 330 11.97 -8.02 0.15
N VAL A 331 12.38 -7.08 1.00
CA VAL A 331 13.70 -7.10 1.66
C VAL A 331 13.89 -8.37 2.50
N MET A 332 12.90 -8.73 3.32
CA MET A 332 12.93 -9.95 4.12
C MET A 332 12.96 -11.21 3.24
N ALA A 333 12.18 -11.24 2.16
CA ALA A 333 12.19 -12.35 1.21
C ALA A 333 13.57 -12.56 0.56
N VAL A 334 14.28 -11.47 0.22
CA VAL A 334 15.66 -11.54 -0.25
C VAL A 334 16.58 -12.13 0.82
N LYS A 335 16.46 -11.69 2.09
CA LYS A 335 17.27 -12.26 3.18
C LYS A 335 16.98 -13.75 3.40
N VAL A 336 15.71 -14.16 3.34
CA VAL A 336 15.30 -15.57 3.47
C VAL A 336 15.86 -16.40 2.33
N ALA A 337 15.75 -15.94 1.08
CA ALA A 337 16.30 -16.64 -0.09
C ALA A 337 17.83 -16.77 -0.04
N ASP A 338 18.54 -15.77 0.48
CA ASP A 338 19.99 -15.84 0.72
C ASP A 338 20.34 -16.93 1.77
N LEU A 339 19.56 -17.03 2.85
CA LEU A 339 19.76 -18.09 3.86
C LEU A 339 19.40 -19.49 3.33
N GLU A 340 18.38 -19.62 2.50
CA GLU A 340 18.04 -20.87 1.81
C GLU A 340 19.20 -21.34 0.92
N TYR A 341 19.79 -20.43 0.12
CA TYR A 341 20.95 -20.76 -0.71
C TYR A 341 22.15 -21.18 0.15
N LYS A 342 22.48 -20.42 1.18
CA LYS A 342 23.61 -20.74 2.08
C LYS A 342 23.40 -22.04 2.84
N SER A 343 22.16 -22.36 3.21
CA SER A 343 21.82 -23.64 3.82
C SER A 343 22.06 -24.80 2.84
N ALA A 344 21.65 -24.64 1.57
CA ALA A 344 21.92 -25.62 0.53
C ALA A 344 23.43 -25.88 0.31
N LEU A 345 24.26 -24.82 0.35
CA LEU A 345 25.72 -24.97 0.27
C LEU A 345 26.30 -25.77 1.45
N ILE A 346 25.80 -25.56 2.66
CA ILE A 346 26.24 -26.30 3.85
C ILE A 346 25.83 -27.78 3.75
N ASP A 347 24.60 -28.03 3.33
CA ASP A 347 24.10 -29.40 3.15
C ASP A 347 24.88 -30.15 2.05
N HIS A 348 25.26 -29.47 0.96
CA HIS A 348 26.15 -30.02 -0.07
C HIS A 348 27.53 -30.34 0.51
N LYS A 349 28.16 -29.41 1.24
CA LYS A 349 29.47 -29.64 1.87
C LYS A 349 29.49 -30.86 2.80
N LYS A 350 28.43 -31.08 3.57
CA LYS A 350 28.32 -32.26 4.45
C LYS A 350 28.23 -33.57 3.65
N ASN A 351 27.64 -33.53 2.45
CA ASN A 351 27.42 -34.68 1.59
C ASN A 351 28.52 -34.91 0.54
N ASN A 352 29.55 -34.05 0.48
CA ASN A 352 30.68 -34.14 -0.46
C ASN A 352 31.51 -35.43 -0.34
N ALA A 353 31.29 -36.25 0.70
CA ALA A 353 31.93 -37.57 0.82
C ALA A 353 31.48 -38.53 -0.31
N LEU A 354 30.30 -38.30 -0.89
CA LEU A 354 29.80 -39.08 -2.03
C LEU A 354 30.44 -38.55 -3.32
N HIS A 355 31.40 -39.31 -3.87
CA HIS A 355 32.00 -39.03 -5.17
C HIS A 355 31.05 -39.34 -6.34
N ASP A 356 29.74 -39.37 -6.10
CA ASP A 356 28.72 -39.72 -7.09
C ASP A 356 28.33 -38.48 -7.91
N VAL A 357 28.50 -38.56 -9.23
CA VAL A 357 28.25 -37.45 -10.15
C VAL A 357 26.76 -37.11 -10.23
N HIS A 358 25.84 -38.08 -10.06
CA HIS A 358 24.40 -37.84 -10.02
C HIS A 358 23.99 -37.07 -8.76
N VAL A 359 24.54 -37.46 -7.60
CA VAL A 359 24.28 -36.78 -6.32
C VAL A 359 24.79 -35.35 -6.39
N GLN A 360 26.01 -35.16 -6.90
CA GLN A 360 26.59 -33.83 -7.05
C GLN A 360 25.81 -32.96 -8.05
N LEU A 361 25.33 -33.54 -9.16
CA LEU A 361 24.48 -32.83 -10.12
C LEU A 361 23.18 -32.35 -9.45
N ALA A 362 22.48 -33.24 -8.73
CA ALA A 362 21.25 -32.91 -8.03
C ALA A 362 21.45 -31.82 -6.95
N GLN A 363 22.60 -31.84 -6.26
CA GLN A 363 22.97 -30.82 -5.29
C GLN A 363 23.19 -29.45 -5.96
N THR A 364 23.95 -29.39 -7.06
CA THR A 364 24.14 -28.15 -7.82
C THR A 364 22.81 -27.62 -8.39
N GLU A 365 21.90 -28.49 -8.86
CA GLU A 365 20.58 -28.07 -9.31
C GLU A 365 19.73 -27.46 -8.19
N ARG A 366 19.80 -28.04 -6.98
CA ARG A 366 19.12 -27.50 -5.79
C ARG A 366 19.66 -26.12 -5.40
N GLU A 367 20.98 -25.95 -5.40
CA GLU A 367 21.64 -24.66 -5.15
C GLU A 367 21.23 -23.61 -6.20
N LEU A 368 21.24 -23.98 -7.48
CA LEU A 368 20.87 -23.07 -8.57
C LEU A 368 19.39 -22.67 -8.48
N LYS A 369 18.50 -23.57 -8.06
CA LYS A 369 17.10 -23.23 -7.81
C LYS A 369 16.95 -22.15 -6.73
N ALA A 370 17.69 -22.27 -5.63
CA ALA A 370 17.70 -21.26 -4.56
C ALA A 370 18.27 -19.92 -5.07
N LEU A 371 19.36 -19.94 -5.85
CA LEU A 371 19.94 -18.74 -6.46
C LEU A 371 19.01 -18.05 -7.45
N ARG A 372 18.28 -18.80 -8.27
CA ARG A 372 17.28 -18.22 -9.21
C ARG A 372 16.17 -17.49 -8.46
N LYS A 373 15.72 -18.04 -7.32
CA LYS A 373 14.76 -17.37 -6.44
C LYS A 373 15.35 -16.07 -5.87
N LEU A 374 16.59 -16.10 -5.36
CA LEU A 374 17.29 -14.92 -4.85
C LEU A 374 17.48 -13.83 -5.93
N ASP A 375 17.91 -14.22 -7.14
CA ASP A 375 18.09 -13.33 -8.29
C ASP A 375 16.77 -12.67 -8.71
N SER A 376 15.67 -13.43 -8.78
CA SER A 376 14.34 -12.89 -9.09
C SER A 376 13.88 -11.85 -8.06
N LEU A 377 14.05 -12.14 -6.76
CA LEU A 377 13.65 -11.24 -5.68
C LEU A 377 14.52 -9.97 -5.63
N THR A 378 15.84 -10.11 -5.79
CA THR A 378 16.75 -8.96 -5.83
C THR A 378 16.50 -8.09 -7.06
N THR A 379 16.18 -8.68 -8.21
CA THR A 379 15.79 -7.93 -9.41
C THR A 379 14.51 -7.12 -9.19
N ARG A 380 13.50 -7.71 -8.55
CA ARG A 380 12.29 -6.97 -8.14
C ARG A 380 12.62 -5.84 -7.18
N LEU A 381 13.48 -6.10 -6.18
CA LEU A 381 13.82 -5.12 -5.15
C LEU A 381 14.62 -3.93 -5.69
N VAL A 382 15.45 -4.13 -6.71
CA VAL A 382 16.16 -3.05 -7.42
C VAL A 382 15.20 -2.12 -8.17
N ALA A 383 14.04 -2.62 -8.62
CA ALA A 383 13.04 -1.81 -9.32
C ALA A 383 12.20 -0.92 -8.39
N VAL A 384 12.27 -1.13 -7.07
CA VAL A 384 11.51 -0.34 -6.08
C VAL A 384 12.12 1.06 -5.94
N ASN A 385 11.26 2.09 -5.83
CA ASN A 385 11.68 3.43 -5.46
C ASN A 385 12.04 3.49 -3.96
N VAL A 386 13.27 3.08 -3.62
CA VAL A 386 13.72 2.96 -2.23
C VAL A 386 13.67 4.30 -1.50
N ASP A 387 13.87 5.44 -2.17
CA ASP A 387 13.81 6.75 -1.50
C ASP A 387 12.41 7.04 -0.98
N GLU A 388 11.40 6.81 -1.81
CA GLU A 388 10.00 7.04 -1.46
C GLU A 388 9.50 6.02 -0.44
N GLU A 389 9.79 4.73 -0.66
CA GLU A 389 9.36 3.67 0.25
C GLU A 389 10.06 3.73 1.61
N SER A 390 11.27 4.29 1.68
CA SER A 390 11.94 4.54 2.97
C SER A 390 11.22 5.60 3.80
N LEU A 391 10.46 6.51 3.19
CA LEU A 391 9.60 7.44 3.94
C LEU A 391 8.42 6.70 4.55
N ASN A 392 7.77 5.82 3.79
CA ASN A 392 6.66 4.98 4.24
C ASN A 392 7.07 4.04 5.39
N TYR A 393 8.29 3.52 5.32
CA TYR A 393 8.80 2.51 6.26
C TYR A 393 9.96 3.04 7.10
N SER A 394 9.92 4.32 7.47
CA SER A 394 11.01 5.01 8.19
C SER A 394 11.45 4.26 9.45
N HIS A 395 10.50 3.79 10.26
CA HIS A 395 10.79 3.00 11.48
C HIS A 395 11.57 1.70 11.18
N PHE A 396 11.22 0.97 10.13
CA PHE A 396 11.94 -0.23 9.74
C PHE A 396 13.33 0.11 9.21
N VAL A 397 13.43 1.11 8.32
CA VAL A 397 14.71 1.50 7.71
C VAL A 397 15.68 2.05 8.75
N SER A 398 15.23 2.89 9.68
CA SER A 398 16.10 3.47 10.72
C SER A 398 16.58 2.40 11.71
N ASN A 399 15.72 1.48 12.13
CA ASN A 399 16.09 0.46 13.12
C ASN A 399 16.89 -0.71 12.53
N THR A 400 16.73 -1.00 11.23
CA THR A 400 17.40 -2.16 10.60
C THR A 400 18.62 -1.78 9.78
N TYR A 401 18.59 -0.62 9.12
CA TYR A 401 19.63 -0.19 8.17
C TYR A 401 20.24 1.16 8.51
N ASN A 402 19.78 1.85 9.57
CA ASN A 402 20.12 3.24 9.95
C ASN A 402 19.71 4.31 8.92
N SER A 403 19.80 4.05 7.62
CA SER A 403 19.43 5.01 6.56
C SER A 403 19.00 4.33 5.25
N ALA A 404 18.25 5.04 4.43
CA ALA A 404 17.87 4.61 3.08
C ALA A 404 19.10 4.35 2.18
N ALA A 405 20.19 5.11 2.37
CA ALA A 405 21.42 4.92 1.61
C ALA A 405 22.07 3.54 1.89
N ILE A 406 22.08 3.11 3.16
CA ILE A 406 22.59 1.80 3.56
C ILE A 406 21.68 0.69 3.03
N LEU A 407 20.36 0.87 3.06
CA LEU A 407 19.42 -0.07 2.45
C LEU A 407 19.67 -0.23 0.94
N LYS A 408 19.85 0.87 0.20
CA LYS A 408 20.21 0.81 -1.23
C LYS A 408 21.52 0.09 -1.48
N ALA A 409 22.54 0.36 -0.66
CA ALA A 409 23.83 -0.34 -0.75
C ALA A 409 23.68 -1.84 -0.49
N TYR A 410 22.86 -2.24 0.48
CA TYR A 410 22.51 -3.63 0.74
C TYR A 410 21.82 -4.28 -0.48
N ILE A 411 20.82 -3.62 -1.06
CA ILE A 411 20.07 -4.12 -2.24
C ILE A 411 21.02 -4.34 -3.42
N LYS A 412 21.87 -3.35 -3.72
CA LYS A 412 22.87 -3.44 -4.79
C LYS A 412 23.84 -4.61 -4.55
N THR A 413 24.39 -4.71 -3.34
CA THR A 413 25.32 -5.78 -2.97
C THR A 413 24.66 -7.16 -3.09
N ALA A 414 23.40 -7.30 -2.66
CA ALA A 414 22.66 -8.54 -2.75
C ALA A 414 22.42 -8.96 -4.21
N LYS A 415 22.10 -8.00 -5.10
CA LYS A 415 21.93 -8.27 -6.53
C LYS A 415 23.24 -8.69 -7.19
N GLU A 416 24.32 -7.94 -6.97
CA GLU A 416 25.64 -8.27 -7.50
C GLU A 416 26.14 -9.64 -7.02
N TYR A 417 25.87 -9.97 -5.75
CA TYR A 417 26.13 -11.29 -5.18
C TYR A 417 25.33 -12.38 -5.91
N ALA A 418 24.00 -12.22 -6.03
CA ALA A 418 23.13 -13.19 -6.68
C ALA A 418 23.53 -13.45 -8.14
N ASP A 419 23.82 -12.38 -8.90
CA ASP A 419 24.25 -12.48 -10.30
C ASP A 419 25.57 -13.25 -10.46
N ARG A 420 26.55 -12.94 -9.61
CA ARG A 420 27.86 -13.59 -9.67
C ARG A 420 27.74 -15.07 -9.34
N GLU A 421 27.10 -15.40 -8.21
CA GLU A 421 26.96 -16.78 -7.76
C GLU A 421 26.13 -17.63 -8.75
N LYS A 422 25.06 -17.05 -9.32
CA LYS A 422 24.27 -17.70 -10.36
C LYS A 422 25.11 -18.06 -11.58
N ARG A 423 25.92 -17.14 -12.10
CA ARG A 423 26.80 -17.41 -13.26
C ARG A 423 27.80 -18.53 -12.95
N VAL A 424 28.41 -18.50 -11.77
CA VAL A 424 29.34 -19.54 -11.32
C VAL A 424 28.65 -20.89 -11.27
N LYS A 425 27.45 -20.96 -10.66
CA LYS A 425 26.71 -22.22 -10.53
C LYS A 425 26.11 -22.74 -11.84
N GLU A 426 25.74 -21.86 -12.77
CA GLU A 426 25.32 -22.26 -14.12
C GLU A 426 26.47 -22.89 -14.91
N ALA A 427 27.69 -22.33 -14.81
CA ALA A 427 28.89 -22.92 -15.41
C ALA A 427 29.27 -24.26 -14.75
N GLU A 428 29.18 -24.35 -13.42
CA GLU A 428 29.40 -25.60 -12.68
C GLU A 428 28.38 -26.67 -13.11
N LEU A 429 27.10 -26.32 -13.22
CA LEU A 429 26.04 -27.23 -13.65
C LEU A 429 26.31 -27.78 -15.06
N LEU A 430 26.71 -26.93 -16.00
CA LEU A 430 27.06 -27.35 -17.36
C LEU A 430 28.24 -28.32 -17.35
N THR A 431 29.27 -28.03 -16.55
CA THR A 431 30.44 -28.90 -16.40
C THR A 431 30.06 -30.27 -15.85
N ARG A 432 29.20 -30.32 -14.82
CA ARG A 432 28.71 -31.57 -14.22
C ARG A 432 27.81 -32.36 -15.17
N LYS A 433 26.94 -31.69 -15.93
CA LYS A 433 26.13 -32.32 -16.99
C LYS A 433 27.00 -32.92 -18.09
N ASN A 434 28.10 -32.25 -18.44
CA ASN A 434 29.05 -32.81 -19.40
C ASN A 434 29.81 -34.00 -18.81
N ALA A 435 30.22 -33.96 -17.54
CA ALA A 435 30.91 -35.07 -16.87
C ALA A 435 30.08 -36.37 -16.85
N MET A 436 28.75 -36.28 -16.85
CA MET A 436 27.87 -37.44 -16.98
C MET A 436 28.12 -38.28 -18.23
N ASN A 437 28.64 -37.66 -19.28
CA ASN A 437 28.86 -38.30 -20.57
C ASN A 437 30.20 -39.02 -20.69
N TRP A 438 31.02 -39.01 -19.63
CA TRP A 438 32.40 -39.52 -19.68
C TRP A 438 32.71 -40.44 -18.51
N VAL A 439 33.48 -41.50 -18.78
CA VAL A 439 34.21 -42.27 -17.78
C VAL A 439 35.64 -41.73 -17.72
N THR A 440 36.10 -41.33 -16.55
CA THR A 440 37.43 -40.77 -16.31
C THR A 440 38.44 -41.89 -16.10
N ILE A 441 39.50 -41.89 -16.90
CA ILE A 441 40.54 -42.93 -16.87
C ILE A 441 41.91 -42.28 -16.80
N ALA A 442 42.44 -42.15 -15.58
CA ALA A 442 43.70 -41.44 -15.32
C ALA A 442 43.69 -40.03 -15.96
N SER A 443 44.45 -39.80 -17.03
CA SER A 443 44.51 -38.53 -17.76
C SER A 443 43.55 -38.42 -18.95
N ASP A 444 42.77 -39.47 -19.24
CA ASP A 444 41.89 -39.55 -20.41
C ASP A 444 40.41 -39.67 -20.02
N SER A 445 39.51 -39.55 -21.00
CA SER A 445 38.06 -39.73 -20.83
C SER A 445 37.46 -40.55 -21.96
N VAL A 446 36.59 -41.50 -21.60
CA VAL A 446 35.92 -42.41 -22.53
C VAL A 446 34.43 -42.08 -22.60
N PRO A 447 33.81 -42.02 -23.79
CA PRO A 447 32.39 -41.74 -23.90
C PRO A 447 31.52 -42.77 -23.16
N ALA A 448 30.69 -42.31 -22.23
CA ALA A 448 29.76 -43.11 -21.44
C ALA A 448 28.29 -42.97 -21.90
N SER A 449 28.06 -42.27 -23.01
CA SER A 449 26.73 -41.92 -23.51
C SER A 449 26.68 -42.01 -25.03
N GLU A 450 25.48 -42.25 -25.56
CA GLU A 450 25.23 -42.28 -26.99
C GLU A 450 25.38 -40.87 -27.58
N GLY A 451 25.96 -40.75 -28.78
CA GLY A 451 26.15 -39.46 -29.46
C GLY A 451 27.40 -38.68 -29.04
N VAL A 452 28.17 -39.17 -28.07
CA VAL A 452 29.46 -38.61 -27.67
C VAL A 452 30.60 -39.42 -28.28
N SER A 453 31.52 -38.75 -28.95
CA SER A 453 32.65 -39.38 -29.65
C SER A 453 34.00 -38.92 -29.10
N SER A 454 34.96 -39.83 -29.06
CA SER A 454 36.38 -39.53 -28.79
C SER A 454 37.21 -39.92 -30.01
N VAL A 455 38.26 -39.15 -30.28
CA VAL A 455 39.22 -39.45 -31.37
C VAL A 455 39.99 -40.73 -31.09
N ARG A 456 40.32 -40.96 -29.81
CA ARG A 456 41.10 -42.12 -29.34
C ARG A 456 40.21 -43.32 -29.01
N PHE A 457 39.09 -43.08 -28.32
CA PHE A 457 38.19 -44.13 -27.87
C PHE A 457 36.96 -44.21 -28.76
N ARG A 458 36.84 -45.30 -29.49
CA ARG A 458 35.63 -45.60 -30.27
C ARG A 458 34.75 -46.58 -29.53
N THR A 459 33.60 -46.12 -29.07
CA THR A 459 32.58 -46.96 -28.42
C THR A 459 31.92 -47.88 -29.44
N LEU A 460 31.85 -49.18 -29.13
CA LEU A 460 31.20 -50.19 -29.96
C LEU A 460 30.03 -50.88 -29.26
N ALA A 461 30.10 -51.04 -27.94
CA ALA A 461 29.01 -51.53 -27.10
C ALA A 461 28.92 -50.67 -25.84
N LEU A 462 27.70 -50.30 -25.45
CA LEU A 462 27.43 -49.45 -24.30
C LEU A 462 26.13 -49.93 -23.65
N GLU A 463 26.18 -50.25 -22.36
CA GLU A 463 24.98 -50.39 -21.53
C GLU A 463 25.00 -49.23 -20.52
N LYS A 464 24.04 -48.31 -20.63
CA LYS A 464 24.00 -47.06 -19.85
C LYS A 464 24.11 -47.36 -18.35
N GLU A 465 24.97 -46.59 -17.67
CA GLU A 465 25.25 -46.73 -16.23
C GLU A 465 25.81 -48.10 -15.80
N LYS A 466 26.24 -48.97 -16.73
CA LYS A 466 26.85 -50.27 -16.39
C LYS A 466 28.25 -50.43 -16.96
N TYR A 467 28.41 -50.34 -18.28
CA TYR A 467 29.72 -50.51 -18.91
C TYR A 467 29.79 -49.87 -20.30
N VAL A 468 31.02 -49.61 -20.73
CA VAL A 468 31.39 -49.21 -22.09
C VAL A 468 32.51 -50.10 -22.61
N ALA A 469 32.38 -50.56 -23.85
CA ALA A 469 33.37 -51.37 -24.53
C ALA A 469 33.60 -50.87 -25.96
N GLY A 470 34.83 -51.03 -26.45
CA GLY A 470 35.16 -50.52 -27.76
C GLY A 470 36.62 -50.69 -28.13
N LEU A 471 37.12 -49.74 -28.93
CA LEU A 471 38.49 -49.72 -29.41
C LEU A 471 39.25 -48.48 -28.88
N ASP A 472 40.45 -48.71 -28.35
CA ASP A 472 41.43 -47.68 -28.01
C ASP A 472 42.47 -47.63 -29.14
N ALA A 473 42.42 -46.56 -29.93
CA ALA A 473 43.35 -46.26 -31.02
C ALA A 473 44.40 -45.26 -30.51
N LYS A 474 45.52 -45.77 -29.97
CA LYS A 474 46.60 -44.91 -29.45
C LYS A 474 47.41 -44.26 -30.57
N ASP A 475 47.55 -44.94 -31.70
CA ASP A 475 48.13 -44.45 -32.94
C ASP A 475 47.46 -45.16 -34.16
N SER A 476 47.86 -44.83 -35.38
CA SER A 476 47.27 -45.40 -36.61
C SER A 476 47.57 -46.89 -36.84
N LEU A 477 48.39 -47.52 -35.99
CA LEU A 477 48.89 -48.89 -36.16
C LEU A 477 48.59 -49.82 -34.97
N SER A 478 48.29 -49.26 -33.80
CA SER A 478 48.01 -49.98 -32.56
C SER A 478 46.56 -49.79 -32.13
N LEU A 479 45.76 -50.79 -32.50
CA LEU A 479 44.37 -50.90 -32.08
C LEU A 479 44.29 -51.94 -30.95
N SER A 480 43.65 -51.56 -29.85
CA SER A 480 43.34 -52.49 -28.75
C SER A 480 41.86 -52.41 -28.40
N GLY A 481 41.30 -53.51 -27.93
CA GLY A 481 39.96 -53.53 -27.36
C GLY A 481 40.00 -53.02 -25.93
N TYR A 482 38.97 -52.32 -25.49
CA TYR A 482 38.81 -51.92 -24.11
C TYR A 482 37.44 -52.31 -23.56
N PHE A 483 37.39 -52.46 -22.24
CA PHE A 483 36.16 -52.62 -21.46
C PHE A 483 36.32 -51.90 -20.13
N TYR A 484 35.37 -51.00 -19.85
CA TYR A 484 35.33 -50.20 -18.64
C TYR A 484 33.92 -50.22 -18.04
N THR A 485 33.81 -50.46 -16.73
CA THR A 485 32.55 -50.27 -16.02
C THR A 485 32.24 -48.79 -15.83
N ILE A 486 30.95 -48.47 -15.81
CA ILE A 486 30.45 -47.12 -15.55
C ILE A 486 29.97 -47.11 -14.10
N THR A 487 30.74 -46.51 -13.20
CA THR A 487 30.35 -46.34 -11.81
C THR A 487 29.69 -44.98 -11.59
N PRO A 488 29.00 -44.75 -10.46
CA PRO A 488 28.44 -43.45 -10.13
C PRO A 488 29.50 -42.34 -10.02
N SER A 489 30.75 -42.68 -9.66
CA SER A 489 31.87 -41.72 -9.63
C SER A 489 32.53 -41.47 -10.98
N ARG A 490 32.05 -42.15 -12.03
CA ARG A 490 32.66 -42.17 -13.36
C ARG A 490 34.12 -42.63 -13.37
N ILE A 491 34.58 -43.29 -12.30
CA ILE A 491 35.89 -43.94 -12.23
C ILE A 491 35.65 -45.46 -12.29
N PRO A 492 36.11 -46.16 -13.34
CA PRO A 492 35.81 -47.56 -13.53
C PRO A 492 36.46 -48.40 -12.43
N ASP A 493 35.69 -49.31 -11.82
CA ASP A 493 36.24 -50.33 -10.91
C ASP A 493 36.82 -51.53 -11.69
N VAL A 494 36.32 -51.78 -12.91
CA VAL A 494 36.90 -52.74 -13.84
C VAL A 494 37.50 -51.99 -15.01
N LYS A 495 38.83 -52.09 -15.16
CA LYS A 495 39.58 -51.46 -16.25
C LYS A 495 40.39 -52.46 -17.04
N VAL A 496 39.91 -52.85 -18.23
CA VAL A 496 40.57 -53.88 -19.05
C VAL A 496 40.87 -53.37 -20.46
N ASN A 497 42.08 -53.66 -20.92
CA ASN A 497 42.47 -53.57 -22.32
C ASN A 497 42.87 -54.97 -22.81
N PHE A 498 42.49 -55.33 -24.03
CA PHE A 498 42.77 -56.62 -24.63
C PHE A 498 43.22 -56.46 -26.09
N GLN A 499 43.91 -57.47 -26.62
CA GLN A 499 44.39 -57.44 -28.00
C GLN A 499 43.22 -57.72 -28.96
N VAL A 500 43.16 -57.01 -30.07
CA VAL A 500 42.21 -57.32 -31.14
C VAL A 500 42.94 -57.91 -32.34
N ASP A 501 42.20 -58.57 -33.23
CA ASP A 501 42.76 -59.16 -34.43
C ASP A 501 43.50 -58.10 -35.27
N LYS A 502 44.73 -58.42 -35.70
CA LYS A 502 45.59 -57.48 -36.45
C LYS A 502 44.96 -57.00 -37.76
N SER A 503 44.01 -57.75 -38.32
CA SER A 503 43.22 -57.33 -39.48
C SER A 503 42.35 -56.09 -39.21
N PHE A 504 42.17 -55.67 -37.95
CA PHE A 504 41.38 -54.49 -37.59
C PHE A 504 42.19 -53.18 -37.68
N ALA A 505 43.52 -53.24 -37.73
CA ALA A 505 44.41 -52.06 -37.63
C ALA A 505 44.50 -51.21 -38.92
N LYS A 506 43.78 -51.55 -40.00
CA LYS A 506 43.77 -50.73 -41.24
C LYS A 506 42.75 -49.59 -41.10
N ALA A 507 43.20 -48.34 -41.14
CA ALA A 507 42.39 -47.14 -40.90
C ALA A 507 41.14 -47.01 -41.81
N SER A 508 41.18 -47.56 -43.03
CA SER A 508 40.03 -47.60 -43.96
C SER A 508 38.86 -48.45 -43.47
N ASP A 509 39.12 -49.38 -42.53
CA ASP A 509 38.20 -50.48 -42.22
C ASP A 509 37.48 -50.29 -40.87
N LEU A 510 37.88 -49.28 -40.08
CA LEU A 510 37.28 -49.01 -38.77
C LEU A 510 35.76 -48.88 -38.89
N GLY A 511 35.23 -48.27 -39.96
CA GLY A 511 33.79 -48.14 -40.22
C GLY A 511 33.02 -49.47 -40.26
N SER A 512 33.70 -50.58 -40.57
CA SER A 512 33.14 -51.93 -40.61
C SER A 512 33.24 -52.68 -39.28
N ILE A 513 33.88 -52.12 -38.26
CA ILE A 513 34.00 -52.79 -36.96
C ILE A 513 32.73 -52.54 -36.12
N ARG A 514 32.24 -53.59 -35.49
CA ARG A 514 31.09 -53.62 -34.59
C ARG A 514 31.49 -54.31 -33.29
N GLY A 515 30.71 -54.10 -32.24
CA GLY A 515 30.94 -54.71 -30.94
C GLY A 515 29.64 -55.17 -30.32
N LEU A 516 29.71 -56.28 -29.60
CA LEU A 516 28.66 -56.82 -28.75
C LEU A 516 29.26 -57.06 -27.37
N ALA A 517 28.46 -56.89 -26.33
CA ALA A 517 28.86 -57.17 -24.97
C ALA A 517 27.69 -57.81 -24.22
N THR A 518 28.00 -58.73 -23.32
CA THR A 518 27.03 -59.33 -22.39
C THR A 518 27.70 -59.56 -21.03
N ARG A 519 26.89 -59.83 -20.02
CA ARG A 519 27.31 -60.08 -18.64
C ARG A 519 26.49 -61.20 -18.02
N ASP A 520 26.94 -61.69 -16.87
CA ASP A 520 26.11 -62.51 -15.99
C ASP A 520 25.12 -61.65 -15.18
N GLU A 521 24.15 -62.29 -14.53
CA GLU A 521 23.13 -61.59 -13.73
C GLU A 521 23.74 -60.86 -12.53
N GLY A 522 24.86 -61.36 -11.99
CA GLY A 522 25.57 -60.81 -10.84
C GLY A 522 26.63 -59.76 -11.15
N ASP A 523 26.82 -59.38 -12.42
CA ASP A 523 27.86 -58.41 -12.84
C ASP A 523 29.30 -58.82 -12.43
N HIS A 524 29.55 -60.13 -12.32
CA HIS A 524 30.85 -60.71 -12.00
C HIS A 524 31.67 -61.07 -13.24
N ILE A 525 31.01 -61.38 -14.36
CA ILE A 525 31.64 -61.83 -15.60
C ILE A 525 31.10 -61.00 -16.76
N TYR A 526 32.00 -60.46 -17.56
CA TYR A 526 31.68 -59.73 -18.79
C TYR A 526 32.33 -60.41 -19.98
N PHE A 527 31.62 -60.38 -21.10
CA PHE A 527 32.12 -60.82 -22.39
C PHE A 527 32.01 -59.66 -23.38
N VAL A 528 33.09 -59.41 -24.12
CA VAL A 528 33.14 -58.39 -25.16
C VAL A 528 33.60 -59.02 -26.45
N LEU A 529 32.75 -58.96 -27.46
CA LEU A 529 33.02 -59.42 -28.81
C LEU A 529 33.20 -58.21 -29.73
N VAL A 530 34.39 -58.04 -30.30
CA VAL A 530 34.68 -57.05 -31.34
C VAL A 530 34.81 -57.79 -32.67
N PHE A 531 34.08 -57.39 -33.71
CA PHE A 531 34.10 -58.11 -34.98
C PHE A 531 33.98 -57.18 -36.19
N ARG A 532 34.44 -57.64 -37.35
CA ARG A 532 34.19 -56.97 -38.63
C ARG A 532 32.83 -57.38 -39.15
N SER A 533 32.01 -56.42 -39.58
CA SER A 533 30.72 -56.65 -40.24
C SER A 533 30.86 -56.99 -41.73
N ALA A 534 32.08 -56.88 -42.28
CA ALA A 534 32.41 -57.29 -43.65
C ALA A 534 33.38 -58.48 -43.60
N PRO A 535 33.14 -59.55 -44.37
CA PRO A 535 33.99 -60.73 -44.37
C PRO A 535 35.34 -60.44 -45.04
N LEU A 536 36.38 -61.11 -44.56
CA LEU A 536 37.73 -61.08 -45.11
C LEU A 536 38.11 -62.52 -45.45
N GLU A 537 38.38 -62.79 -46.73
CA GLU A 537 38.58 -64.16 -47.25
C GLU A 537 37.39 -65.09 -46.92
N GLY A 538 36.16 -64.56 -47.02
CA GLY A 538 34.92 -65.31 -46.77
C GLY A 538 34.58 -65.54 -45.30
N LYS A 539 35.39 -65.04 -44.35
CA LYS A 539 35.13 -65.20 -42.90
C LYS A 539 35.06 -63.87 -42.15
N TYR A 540 34.24 -63.82 -41.11
CA TYR A 540 34.07 -62.69 -40.21
C TYR A 540 35.08 -62.81 -39.06
N LYS A 541 36.12 -61.96 -39.10
CA LYS A 541 37.15 -61.90 -38.05
C LYS A 541 36.57 -61.25 -36.80
N ALA A 542 36.80 -61.88 -35.64
CA ALA A 542 36.32 -61.42 -34.35
C ALA A 542 37.35 -61.63 -33.24
N SER A 543 37.32 -60.79 -32.21
CA SER A 543 38.09 -60.91 -30.97
C SER A 543 37.13 -60.93 -29.80
N LEU A 544 37.19 -61.98 -28.98
CA LEU A 544 36.34 -62.17 -27.82
C LEU A 544 37.19 -62.17 -26.56
N ALA A 545 36.84 -61.30 -25.61
CA ALA A 545 37.45 -61.23 -24.31
C ALA A 545 36.46 -61.67 -23.23
N LYS A 546 36.95 -62.45 -22.26
CA LYS A 546 36.25 -62.75 -21.00
C LYS A 546 36.92 -62.00 -19.86
N ILE A 547 36.11 -61.30 -19.07
CA ILE A 547 36.58 -60.37 -18.04
C ILE A 547 35.87 -60.70 -16.74
N TYR A 548 36.63 -60.88 -15.67
CA TYR A 548 36.12 -60.96 -14.31
C TYR A 548 36.15 -59.59 -13.65
N ARG A 549 35.15 -59.29 -12.84
CA ARG A 549 35.14 -58.07 -12.02
C ARG A 549 36.30 -58.04 -11.01
N SER A 550 36.65 -59.19 -10.43
CA SER A 550 37.73 -59.35 -9.43
C SER A 550 39.13 -59.24 -10.03
N ASP A 551 39.38 -59.99 -11.11
CA ASP A 551 40.73 -60.27 -11.59
C ASP A 551 41.05 -59.59 -12.94
N GLY A 552 40.07 -58.89 -13.53
CA GLY A 552 40.22 -58.26 -14.84
C GLY A 552 40.18 -59.27 -15.99
N LEU A 553 41.09 -59.14 -16.96
CA LEU A 553 41.07 -59.97 -18.16
C LEU A 553 41.40 -61.43 -17.84
N SER A 554 40.46 -62.35 -18.06
CA SER A 554 40.69 -63.79 -17.91
C SER A 554 41.40 -64.37 -19.12
N TRP A 555 40.83 -64.16 -20.29
CA TRP A 555 41.39 -64.61 -21.57
C TRP A 555 40.86 -63.75 -22.71
N ASN A 556 41.55 -63.81 -23.83
CA ASN A 556 41.19 -63.13 -25.07
C ASN A 556 41.61 -63.98 -26.27
N HIS A 557 40.67 -64.25 -27.18
CA HIS A 557 40.89 -65.11 -28.35
C HIS A 557 40.33 -64.47 -29.62
N ASN A 558 41.01 -64.73 -30.74
CA ASN A 558 40.56 -64.34 -32.07
C ASN A 558 39.86 -65.53 -32.74
N PHE A 559 38.72 -65.25 -33.36
CA PHE A 559 37.88 -66.21 -34.06
C PHE A 559 37.65 -65.78 -35.50
N SER A 560 37.29 -66.75 -36.35
CA SER A 560 36.85 -66.52 -37.72
C SER A 560 35.53 -67.24 -37.91
N PHE A 561 34.44 -66.49 -37.88
CA PHE A 561 33.08 -67.02 -38.04
C PHE A 561 32.69 -67.06 -39.52
N ASP A 562 31.83 -68.01 -39.88
CA ASP A 562 31.29 -68.09 -41.25
C ASP A 562 30.03 -67.20 -41.43
N PHE A 563 29.60 -66.51 -40.38
CA PHE A 563 28.49 -65.55 -40.35
C PHE A 563 28.85 -64.27 -39.60
N ALA A 564 28.10 -63.19 -39.84
CA ALA A 564 28.22 -61.94 -39.08
C ALA A 564 27.50 -62.06 -37.73
N PRO A 565 28.18 -61.94 -36.58
CA PRO A 565 27.52 -61.97 -35.27
C PRO A 565 26.45 -60.87 -35.13
N GLU A 566 25.29 -61.24 -34.60
CA GLU A 566 24.19 -60.31 -34.30
C GLU A 566 23.90 -60.20 -32.79
N GLY A 567 24.21 -61.25 -32.03
CA GLY A 567 24.04 -61.27 -30.58
C GLY A 567 25.01 -62.20 -29.87
N ILE A 568 25.26 -61.92 -28.59
CA ILE A 568 25.95 -62.82 -27.68
C ILE A 568 25.14 -63.02 -26.40
N GLU A 569 25.15 -64.23 -25.86
CA GLU A 569 24.35 -64.62 -24.69
C GLU A 569 25.17 -65.55 -23.80
N TYR A 570 25.20 -65.27 -22.50
CA TYR A 570 25.94 -66.07 -21.53
C TYR A 570 25.01 -66.97 -20.74
N ARG A 571 25.23 -68.29 -20.79
CA ARG A 571 24.50 -69.29 -20.02
C ARG A 571 25.24 -69.60 -18.73
N GLN A 572 24.66 -69.19 -17.60
CA GLN A 572 25.31 -69.32 -16.29
C GLN A 572 25.36 -70.75 -15.78
N ASP A 573 24.36 -71.56 -16.12
CA ASP A 573 24.23 -72.97 -15.75
C ASP A 573 25.34 -73.83 -16.36
N THR A 574 25.69 -73.58 -17.62
CA THR A 574 26.77 -74.32 -18.32
C THR A 574 28.10 -73.58 -18.34
N GLY A 575 28.11 -72.27 -18.05
CA GLY A 575 29.28 -71.41 -18.16
C GLY A 575 29.72 -71.16 -19.61
N GLU A 576 28.82 -71.31 -20.57
CA GLU A 576 29.08 -71.19 -22.01
C GLU A 576 28.59 -69.85 -22.56
N LEU A 577 29.33 -69.29 -23.52
CA LEU A 577 28.92 -68.12 -24.29
C LEU A 577 28.43 -68.55 -25.67
N ILE A 578 27.24 -68.10 -26.04
CA ILE A 578 26.63 -68.35 -27.35
C ILE A 578 26.78 -67.09 -28.19
N VAL A 579 27.42 -67.22 -29.36
CA VAL A 579 27.45 -66.20 -30.41
C VAL A 579 26.45 -66.60 -31.47
N LYS A 580 25.50 -65.73 -31.82
CA LYS A 580 24.38 -66.06 -32.73
C LYS A 580 24.17 -65.05 -33.85
N SER A 581 23.62 -65.54 -34.96
CA SER A 581 23.14 -64.79 -36.13
C SER A 581 21.99 -65.56 -36.77
N GLY A 582 20.75 -65.11 -36.58
CA GLY A 582 19.57 -65.92 -36.92
C GLY A 582 19.58 -67.30 -36.24
N GLU A 583 19.49 -68.37 -37.04
CA GLU A 583 19.55 -69.77 -36.58
C GLU A 583 20.98 -70.31 -36.40
N LEU A 584 22.00 -69.57 -36.85
CA LEU A 584 23.40 -69.97 -36.73
C LEU A 584 23.93 -69.64 -35.34
N ILE A 585 24.49 -70.64 -34.66
CA ILE A 585 25.05 -70.49 -33.32
C ILE A 585 26.47 -71.06 -33.24
N VAL A 586 27.33 -70.40 -32.47
CA VAL A 586 28.63 -70.93 -32.06
C VAL A 586 28.71 -70.88 -30.55
N ILE A 587 29.04 -72.01 -29.93
CA ILE A 587 29.17 -72.13 -28.48
C ILE A 587 30.65 -72.08 -28.11
N VAL A 588 31.02 -71.12 -27.26
CA VAL A 588 32.35 -70.97 -26.69
C VAL A 588 32.32 -71.43 -25.24
N ASP A 589 33.17 -72.40 -24.90
CA ASP A 589 33.26 -72.91 -23.54
C ASP A 589 33.94 -71.93 -22.57
N LYS A 590 33.94 -72.28 -21.28
CA LYS A 590 34.55 -71.48 -20.21
C LYS A 590 36.04 -71.14 -20.43
N SER A 591 36.76 -71.94 -21.21
CA SER A 591 38.18 -71.79 -21.53
C SER A 591 38.44 -71.01 -22.81
N GLY A 592 37.38 -70.54 -23.49
CA GLY A 592 37.51 -69.79 -24.73
C GLY A 592 37.69 -70.66 -25.97
N LYS A 593 37.34 -71.95 -25.91
CA LYS A 593 37.38 -72.86 -27.07
C LYS A 593 35.99 -73.03 -27.68
N ILE A 594 35.92 -73.06 -29.01
CA ILE A 594 34.68 -73.37 -29.73
C ILE A 594 34.38 -74.87 -29.54
N LYS A 595 33.17 -75.19 -29.05
CA LYS A 595 32.63 -76.54 -29.15
C LYS A 595 32.17 -76.76 -30.59
N GLN A 596 32.78 -77.71 -31.29
CA GLN A 596 32.21 -78.20 -32.54
C GLN A 596 30.84 -78.80 -32.21
N SER A 597 29.81 -78.30 -32.90
CA SER A 597 28.47 -78.88 -32.88
C SER A 597 28.41 -80.05 -33.85
#